data_AF-A0A9R0TNG5-F1
#
_entry.id   AF-A0A9R0TNG5-F1
#
_cell.length_a   1.000
_cell.length_b   1.000
_cell.length_c   1.000
_cell.angle_alpha   90.00
_cell.angle_beta   90.00
_cell.angle_gamma   90.00
#
_symmetry.space_group_name_H-M   'P 1'
#
loop_
_entity.id
_entity.type
_entity.pdbx_description
1 polymer ?
#
loop_
_entity_poly.entity_id
_entity_poly.type
_entity_poly.pdbx_seq_one_letter_code
_entity_poly.pdbx_strand_id
1 'polypeptide(L)'
;MLEARAPLSEATITSLACIVAADVESAYIAFRLLSSMRQKYGLALCLRSYSPVLATFRRAREAGKAYAVEAHMAASAALPDAEKCIELDPTFSKGYIRKGTNQFFMKEYEKAMETYQEGLKHDLSNQELLDGVKRFHQAAPNRCRPFLDIFSRSTRRTEANFTPEELKERQGKSMQDPEIQNILTDHVMRQVSSSSDVCLLLFLEC
;
A
#
# COMPACT_ATOMS: atom_id res chain seq x y z
N MET A 1 21.68 -36.12 14.49
CA MET A 1 20.62 -35.10 14.36
C MET A 1 21.19 -33.81 14.92
N LEU A 2 21.83 -32.98 14.08
CA LEU A 2 22.51 -31.75 14.53
C LEU A 2 21.45 -30.67 14.82
N GLU A 3 21.09 -30.53 16.10
CA GLU A 3 20.43 -29.33 16.60
C GLU A 3 21.45 -28.17 16.64
N ALA A 4 21.82 -27.67 15.47
CA ALA A 4 22.56 -26.42 15.38
C ALA A 4 21.57 -25.26 15.56
N ARG A 5 21.47 -24.73 16.79
CA ARG A 5 20.82 -23.44 17.10
C ARG A 5 21.59 -22.23 16.54
N ALA A 6 22.27 -22.38 15.42
CA ALA A 6 22.87 -21.27 14.71
C ALA A 6 21.78 -20.57 13.87
N PRO A 7 21.68 -19.23 13.89
CA PRO A 7 20.74 -18.52 13.03
C PRO A 7 21.04 -18.87 11.56
N LEU A 8 19.99 -19.15 10.77
CA LEU A 8 20.17 -19.48 9.35
C LEU A 8 20.93 -18.35 8.65
N SER A 9 22.11 -18.67 8.11
CA SER A 9 22.87 -17.73 7.31
C SER A 9 22.26 -17.59 5.91
N GLU A 10 22.45 -16.43 5.27
CA GLU A 10 22.05 -16.21 3.87
C GLU A 10 22.68 -17.24 2.92
N ALA A 11 23.88 -17.75 3.23
CA ALA A 11 24.53 -18.83 2.49
C ALA A 11 23.78 -20.15 2.59
N THR A 12 23.33 -20.53 3.80
CA THR A 12 22.56 -21.76 4.01
C THR A 12 21.24 -21.73 3.22
N ILE A 13 20.56 -20.58 3.23
CA ILE A 13 19.30 -20.37 2.53
C ILE A 13 19.51 -20.40 1.02
N THR A 14 20.57 -19.77 0.54
CA THR A 14 20.96 -19.77 -0.88
C THR A 14 21.23 -21.20 -1.35
N SER A 15 22.00 -21.98 -0.60
CA SER A 15 22.26 -23.39 -0.93
C SER A 15 20.99 -24.22 -0.98
N LEU A 16 20.06 -24.03 -0.03
CA LEU A 16 18.76 -24.71 -0.05
C LEU A 16 17.93 -24.31 -1.27
N ALA A 17 17.84 -23.01 -1.58
CA ALA A 17 17.11 -22.54 -2.76
C ALA A 17 17.71 -23.07 -4.07
N CYS A 18 19.04 -23.16 -4.17
CA CYS A 18 19.74 -23.75 -5.32
C CYS A 18 19.40 -25.23 -5.50
N ILE A 19 19.36 -26.01 -4.41
CA ILE A 19 19.04 -27.45 -4.45
C ILE A 19 17.58 -27.67 -4.81
N VAL A 20 16.67 -26.87 -4.25
CA VAL A 20 15.23 -27.02 -4.43
C VAL A 20 14.80 -26.54 -5.82
N ALA A 21 15.46 -25.55 -6.43
CA ALA A 21 15.12 -25.05 -7.77
C ALA A 21 15.55 -26.00 -8.91
N ALA A 22 15.09 -27.25 -8.89
CA ALA A 22 15.32 -28.25 -9.93
C ALA A 22 14.25 -28.20 -11.03
N ASP A 23 12.98 -28.02 -10.65
CA ASP A 23 11.81 -27.93 -11.52
C ASP A 23 10.99 -26.67 -11.23
N VAL A 24 9.92 -26.43 -12.01
CA VAL A 24 9.11 -25.21 -11.94
C VAL A 24 8.35 -25.09 -10.61
N GLU A 25 7.77 -26.18 -10.12
CA GLU A 25 6.99 -26.19 -8.88
C GLU A 25 7.93 -25.97 -7.68
N SER A 26 9.05 -26.69 -7.66
CA SER A 26 10.05 -26.54 -6.61
C SER A 26 10.72 -25.16 -6.66
N ALA A 27 10.94 -24.58 -7.85
CA ALA A 27 11.42 -23.20 -7.99
C ALA A 27 10.43 -22.16 -7.44
N TYR A 28 9.13 -22.40 -7.60
CA TYR A 28 8.11 -21.53 -7.00
C TYR A 28 8.09 -21.64 -5.46
N ILE A 29 8.25 -22.84 -4.91
CA ILE A 29 8.41 -23.05 -3.46
C ILE A 29 9.67 -22.33 -2.96
N ALA A 30 10.79 -22.47 -3.67
CA ALA A 30 12.04 -21.78 -3.34
C ALA A 30 11.86 -20.25 -3.38
N PHE A 31 11.16 -19.71 -4.39
CA PHE A 31 10.84 -18.29 -4.47
C PHE A 31 9.99 -17.83 -3.28
N ARG A 32 8.94 -18.56 -2.93
CA ARG A 32 8.09 -18.24 -1.77
C ARG A 32 8.89 -18.23 -0.47
N LEU A 33 9.80 -19.20 -0.30
CA LEU A 33 10.70 -19.23 0.84
C LEU A 33 11.53 -17.96 0.88
N LEU A 34 12.28 -17.65 -0.19
CA LEU A 34 13.12 -16.46 -0.33
C LEU A 34 12.34 -15.17 -0.02
N SER A 35 11.16 -14.99 -0.59
CA SER A 35 10.32 -13.82 -0.35
C SER A 35 9.87 -13.67 1.10
N SER A 36 9.73 -14.77 1.84
CA SER A 36 9.38 -14.75 3.27
C SER A 36 10.57 -14.56 4.21
N MET A 37 11.81 -14.73 3.72
CA MET A 37 13.00 -14.75 4.59
C MET A 37 13.32 -13.39 5.19
N ARG A 38 13.09 -12.32 4.43
CA ARG A 38 13.33 -10.95 4.92
C ARG A 38 12.44 -10.64 6.13
N GLN A 39 11.16 -10.99 6.04
CA GLN A 39 10.20 -10.73 7.12
C GLN A 39 10.47 -11.62 8.34
N LYS A 40 10.83 -12.89 8.14
CA LYS A 40 11.02 -13.85 9.24
C LYS A 40 12.39 -13.76 9.92
N TYR A 41 13.43 -13.43 9.15
CA TYR A 41 14.82 -13.53 9.61
C TYR A 41 15.61 -12.22 9.44
N GLY A 42 15.00 -11.15 8.90
CA GLY A 42 15.67 -9.86 8.72
C GLY A 42 16.82 -9.87 7.69
N LEU A 43 16.95 -10.93 6.90
CA LEU A 43 18.06 -11.10 5.97
C LEU A 43 17.78 -10.44 4.62
N ALA A 44 18.69 -9.57 4.18
CA ALA A 44 18.71 -9.02 2.83
C ALA A 44 19.26 -10.09 1.88
N LEU A 45 18.46 -10.51 0.90
CA LEU A 45 18.85 -11.52 -0.06
C LEU A 45 19.69 -10.92 -1.20
N CYS A 46 20.72 -11.65 -1.60
CA CYS A 46 21.61 -11.27 -2.68
C CYS A 46 21.12 -11.83 -4.03
N LEU A 47 21.60 -11.23 -5.14
CA LEU A 47 21.32 -11.68 -6.51
C LEU A 47 21.52 -13.19 -6.71
N ARG A 48 22.57 -13.75 -6.08
CA ARG A 48 22.92 -15.17 -6.16
C ARG A 48 21.80 -16.10 -5.68
N SER A 49 20.95 -15.66 -4.75
CA SER A 49 19.85 -16.46 -4.20
C SER A 49 18.69 -16.60 -5.20
N TYR A 50 18.50 -15.61 -6.07
CA TYR A 50 17.43 -15.60 -7.08
C TYR A 50 17.86 -16.23 -8.41
N SER A 51 19.15 -16.28 -8.71
CA SER A 51 19.68 -16.76 -10.00
C SER A 51 19.18 -18.17 -10.41
N PRO A 52 19.14 -19.18 -9.52
CA PRO A 52 18.65 -20.52 -9.89
C PRO A 52 17.16 -20.51 -10.23
N VAL A 53 16.35 -19.80 -9.44
CA VAL A 53 14.90 -19.66 -9.61
C VAL A 53 14.56 -18.90 -10.90
N LEU A 54 15.32 -17.83 -11.20
CA LEU A 54 15.18 -17.11 -12.46
C LEU A 54 15.53 -17.99 -13.66
N ALA A 55 16.61 -18.77 -13.54
CA ALA A 55 17.06 -19.65 -14.61
C ALA A 55 16.03 -20.76 -14.90
N THR A 56 15.40 -21.34 -13.88
CA THR A 56 14.35 -22.36 -14.07
C THR A 56 13.11 -21.78 -14.74
N PHE A 57 12.58 -20.64 -14.27
CA PHE A 57 11.40 -20.02 -14.91
C PHE A 57 11.67 -19.57 -16.35
N ARG A 58 12.86 -19.02 -16.62
CA ARG A 58 13.27 -18.65 -17.99
C ARG A 58 13.37 -19.87 -18.90
N ARG A 59 13.96 -20.97 -18.43
CA ARG A 59 14.04 -22.24 -19.19
C ARG A 59 12.65 -22.84 -19.44
N ALA A 60 11.75 -22.73 -18.46
CA ALA A 60 10.36 -23.19 -18.57
C ALA A 60 9.45 -22.25 -19.38
N ARG A 61 9.98 -21.13 -19.90
CA ARG A 61 9.23 -20.09 -20.64
C ARG A 61 8.08 -19.45 -19.84
N GLU A 62 8.17 -19.46 -18.51
CA GLU A 62 7.20 -18.80 -17.63
C GLU A 62 7.58 -17.34 -17.39
N ALA A 63 7.34 -16.49 -18.38
CA ALA A 63 7.70 -15.07 -18.33
C ALA A 63 7.08 -14.32 -17.14
N GLY A 64 5.82 -14.62 -16.80
CA GLY A 64 5.14 -13.98 -15.67
C GLY A 64 5.79 -14.27 -14.32
N LYS A 65 6.21 -15.53 -14.08
CA LYS A 65 6.92 -15.90 -12.84
C LYS A 65 8.33 -15.34 -12.82
N ALA A 66 9.04 -15.34 -13.95
CA ALA A 66 10.36 -14.72 -14.05
C ALA A 66 10.31 -13.21 -13.73
N TYR A 67 9.35 -12.47 -14.29
CA TYR A 67 9.16 -11.05 -14.01
C TYR A 67 8.85 -10.79 -12.52
N ALA A 68 8.04 -11.64 -11.89
CA ALA A 68 7.74 -11.51 -10.46
C ALA A 68 9.00 -11.66 -9.58
N VAL A 69 9.92 -12.56 -9.95
CA VAL A 69 11.19 -12.73 -9.24
C VAL A 69 12.11 -11.52 -9.43
N GLU A 70 12.21 -10.99 -10.65
CA GLU A 70 13.01 -9.79 -10.93
C GLU A 70 12.47 -8.56 -10.19
N ALA A 71 11.14 -8.38 -10.18
CA ALA A 71 10.49 -7.31 -9.45
C ALA A 71 10.76 -7.41 -7.94
N HIS A 72 10.63 -8.61 -7.35
CA HIS A 72 10.94 -8.82 -5.94
C HIS A 72 12.42 -8.56 -5.62
N MET A 73 13.32 -9.01 -6.49
CA MET A 73 14.76 -8.79 -6.34
C MET A 73 15.11 -7.30 -6.38
N ALA A 74 14.57 -6.56 -7.37
CA ALA A 74 14.77 -5.12 -7.49
C ALA A 74 14.24 -4.39 -6.26
N ALA A 75 13.07 -4.78 -5.75
CA ALA A 75 12.54 -4.25 -4.50
C ALA A 75 13.45 -4.60 -3.31
N SER A 76 13.96 -5.84 -3.20
CA SER A 76 14.82 -6.22 -2.06
C SER A 76 16.13 -5.42 -2.02
N ALA A 77 16.74 -5.15 -3.18
CA ALA A 77 17.98 -4.40 -3.28
C ALA A 77 17.80 -2.88 -3.10
N ALA A 78 16.66 -2.31 -3.50
CA ALA A 78 16.47 -0.86 -3.47
C ALA A 78 16.20 -0.27 -2.07
N LEU A 79 15.89 -1.11 -1.06
CA LEU A 79 15.73 -0.64 0.32
C LEU A 79 17.03 -0.18 0.99
N PRO A 80 18.12 -0.99 1.03
CA PRO A 80 19.38 -0.55 1.63
C PRO A 80 19.99 0.65 0.89
N ASP A 81 19.77 0.76 -0.42
CA ASP A 81 20.21 1.93 -1.19
C ASP A 81 19.44 3.18 -0.77
N ALA A 82 18.12 3.08 -0.57
CA ALA A 82 17.31 4.19 -0.11
C ALA A 82 17.63 4.59 1.35
N GLU A 83 17.93 3.63 2.22
CA GLU A 83 18.39 3.86 3.59
C GLU A 83 19.71 4.64 3.61
N LYS A 84 20.70 4.22 2.81
CA LYS A 84 21.96 4.96 2.65
C LYS A 84 21.74 6.36 2.11
N CYS A 85 20.81 6.56 1.17
CA CYS A 85 20.49 7.91 0.68
C CYS A 85 20.01 8.83 1.81
N ILE A 86 19.17 8.32 2.71
CA ILE A 86 18.63 9.08 3.85
C ILE A 86 19.72 9.30 4.91
N GLU A 87 20.62 8.34 5.13
CA GLU A 87 21.77 8.50 6.02
C GLU A 87 22.76 9.58 5.52
N LEU A 88 22.97 9.66 4.20
CA LEU A 88 23.85 10.64 3.59
C LEU A 88 23.24 12.05 3.58
N ASP A 89 21.95 12.15 3.27
CA ASP A 89 21.22 13.42 3.30
C ASP A 89 19.78 13.22 3.83
N PRO A 90 19.55 13.51 5.12
CA PRO A 90 18.23 13.41 5.74
C PRO A 90 17.20 14.39 5.19
N THR A 91 17.61 15.41 4.43
CA THR A 91 16.69 16.38 3.82
C THR A 91 16.26 15.97 2.41
N PHE A 92 16.83 14.89 1.88
CA PHE A 92 16.60 14.46 0.50
C PHE A 92 15.27 13.72 0.34
N SER A 93 14.21 14.44 -0.06
CA SER A 93 12.85 13.92 -0.25
C SER A 93 12.78 12.67 -1.15
N LYS A 94 13.63 12.59 -2.19
CA LYS A 94 13.69 11.44 -3.10
C LYS A 94 14.16 10.15 -2.43
N GLY A 95 14.98 10.24 -1.37
CA GLY A 95 15.36 9.08 -0.56
C GLY A 95 14.14 8.44 0.11
N TYR A 96 13.32 9.27 0.76
CA TYR A 96 12.06 8.85 1.38
C TYR A 96 11.06 8.30 0.35
N ILE A 97 10.94 8.92 -0.83
CA ILE A 97 10.07 8.43 -1.90
C ILE A 97 10.48 7.03 -2.35
N ARG A 98 11.78 6.81 -2.58
CA ARG A 98 12.30 5.49 -3.00
C ARG A 98 12.09 4.44 -1.91
N LYS A 99 12.36 4.78 -0.64
CA LYS A 99 12.15 3.89 0.51
C LYS A 99 10.67 3.52 0.68
N GLY A 100 9.78 4.52 0.67
CA GLY A 100 8.33 4.32 0.79
C GLY A 100 7.73 3.53 -0.38
N THR A 101 8.18 3.80 -1.60
CA THR A 101 7.75 3.06 -2.80
C THR A 101 8.15 1.59 -2.70
N ASN A 102 9.35 1.33 -2.20
CA ASN A 102 9.83 -0.02 -2.00
C ASN A 102 9.02 -0.79 -0.95
N GLN A 103 8.79 -0.17 0.21
CA GLN A 103 7.96 -0.74 1.26
C GLN A 103 6.52 -1.00 0.78
N PHE A 104 5.99 -0.11 -0.07
CA PHE A 104 4.69 -0.30 -0.72
C PHE A 104 4.68 -1.56 -1.62
N PHE A 105 5.70 -1.76 -2.47
CA PHE A 105 5.82 -2.98 -3.28
C PHE A 105 6.01 -4.25 -2.45
N MET A 106 6.67 -4.13 -1.30
CA MET A 106 6.81 -5.22 -0.33
C MET A 106 5.55 -5.48 0.49
N LYS A 107 4.45 -4.74 0.24
CA LYS A 107 3.19 -4.80 0.98
C LYS A 107 3.35 -4.46 2.47
N GLU A 108 4.42 -3.77 2.84
CA GLU A 108 4.68 -3.22 4.17
C GLU A 108 4.04 -1.83 4.27
N TYR A 109 2.72 -1.77 4.11
CA TYR A 109 1.99 -0.53 3.91
C TYR A 109 2.11 0.44 5.10
N GLU A 110 2.10 -0.07 6.34
CA GLU A 110 2.22 0.74 7.55
C GLU A 110 3.56 1.49 7.60
N LYS A 111 4.67 0.78 7.35
CA LYS A 111 6.01 1.38 7.30
C LYS A 111 6.17 2.34 6.11
N ALA A 112 5.52 2.04 4.98
CA ALA A 112 5.51 2.93 3.83
C ALA A 112 4.86 4.28 4.19
N MET A 113 3.74 4.25 4.91
CA MET A 113 3.04 5.46 5.37
C MET A 113 3.92 6.28 6.32
N GLU A 114 4.57 5.64 7.30
CA GLU A 114 5.50 6.30 8.22
C GLU A 114 6.65 6.97 7.45
N THR A 115 7.24 6.27 6.50
CA THR A 115 8.36 6.78 5.68
C THR A 115 7.93 7.97 4.81
N TYR A 116 6.74 7.93 4.20
CA TYR A 116 6.22 9.07 3.46
C TYR A 116 5.92 10.28 4.37
N GLN A 117 5.40 10.04 5.57
CA GLN A 117 5.16 11.10 6.55
C GLN A 117 6.46 11.74 7.03
N GLU A 118 7.51 10.95 7.25
CA GLU A 118 8.84 11.47 7.57
C GLU A 118 9.38 12.35 6.43
N GLY A 119 9.29 11.89 5.18
CA GLY A 119 9.67 12.70 4.02
C GLY A 119 8.89 14.02 3.94
N LEU A 120 7.58 14.00 4.22
CA LEU A 120 6.75 15.20 4.20
C LEU A 120 7.11 16.21 5.29
N LYS A 121 7.73 15.79 6.41
CA LYS A 121 8.24 16.74 7.43
C LYS A 121 9.37 17.60 6.88
N HIS A 122 10.16 17.07 5.95
CA HIS A 122 11.26 17.78 5.31
C HIS A 122 10.79 18.61 4.11
N ASP A 123 9.82 18.09 3.34
CA ASP A 123 9.24 18.79 2.19
C ASP A 123 7.72 18.57 2.11
N LEU A 124 6.99 19.48 2.76
CA LEU A 124 5.53 19.46 2.88
C LEU A 124 4.82 19.64 1.52
N SER A 125 5.50 20.19 0.52
CA SER A 125 4.93 20.56 -0.78
C SER A 125 5.17 19.53 -1.87
N ASN A 126 5.94 18.48 -1.57
CA ASN A 126 6.37 17.51 -2.56
C ASN A 126 5.20 16.67 -3.09
N GLN A 127 4.87 16.86 -4.37
CA GLN A 127 3.76 16.15 -5.01
C GLN A 127 3.98 14.63 -5.03
N GLU A 128 5.22 14.16 -5.21
CA GLU A 128 5.49 12.71 -5.27
C GLU A 128 5.27 12.02 -3.91
N LEU A 129 5.63 12.70 -2.80
CA LEU A 129 5.36 12.18 -1.45
C LEU A 129 3.85 12.17 -1.14
N LEU A 130 3.15 13.25 -1.51
CA LEU A 130 1.69 13.34 -1.35
C LEU A 130 0.98 12.26 -2.16
N ASP A 131 1.44 12.01 -3.39
CA ASP A 131 0.90 10.94 -4.24
C ASP A 131 1.21 9.56 -3.67
N GLY A 132 2.37 9.36 -3.07
CA GLY A 132 2.71 8.14 -2.32
C GLY A 132 1.69 7.85 -1.19
N VAL A 133 1.32 8.88 -0.43
CA VAL A 133 0.30 8.78 0.64
C VAL A 133 -1.10 8.50 0.06
N LYS A 134 -1.50 9.15 -1.04
CA LYS A 134 -2.78 8.88 -1.72
C LYS A 134 -2.86 7.43 -2.20
N ARG A 135 -1.80 6.90 -2.81
CA ARG A 135 -1.72 5.51 -3.27
C ARG A 135 -1.88 4.52 -2.11
N PHE A 136 -1.32 4.81 -0.95
CA PHE A 136 -1.52 4.00 0.26
C PHE A 136 -3.00 3.97 0.68
N HIS A 137 -3.67 5.12 0.72
CA HIS A 137 -5.10 5.19 1.08
C HIS A 137 -5.99 4.41 0.11
N GLN A 138 -5.66 4.42 -1.18
CA GLN A 138 -6.36 3.62 -2.20
C GLN A 138 -6.10 2.11 -2.03
N ALA A 139 -4.86 1.72 -1.74
CA ALA A 139 -4.48 0.32 -1.60
C ALA A 139 -4.92 -0.33 -0.27
N ALA A 140 -5.08 0.47 0.80
CA ALA A 140 -5.41 -0.02 2.14
C ALA A 140 -6.42 0.90 2.87
N PRO A 141 -7.66 1.05 2.35
CA PRO A 141 -8.66 1.96 2.92
C PRO A 141 -9.01 1.61 4.38
N ASN A 142 -8.98 0.32 4.73
CA ASN A 142 -9.38 -0.19 6.05
C ASN A 142 -8.25 -0.16 7.11
N ARG A 143 -7.01 0.20 6.75
CA ARG A 143 -5.88 0.30 7.70
C ARG A 143 -5.59 1.73 8.16
N CYS A 144 -6.42 2.69 7.74
CA CYS A 144 -6.22 4.11 8.00
C CYS A 144 -7.01 4.59 9.23
N ARG A 145 -6.33 4.74 10.36
CA ARG A 145 -6.67 5.71 11.42
C ARG A 145 -5.34 6.38 11.80
N PRO A 146 -5.18 7.71 12.00
CA PRO A 146 -6.05 8.85 11.76
C PRO A 146 -5.30 10.08 11.14
N PHE A 147 -4.17 9.91 10.43
CA PHE A 147 -3.33 11.07 10.05
C PHE A 147 -3.98 12.02 9.03
N LEU A 148 -4.83 11.50 8.14
CA LEU A 148 -5.57 12.35 7.19
C LEU A 148 -6.57 13.29 7.90
N ASP A 149 -6.92 13.07 9.18
CA ASP A 149 -7.76 14.01 9.92
C ASP A 149 -7.04 15.34 10.20
N ILE A 150 -5.71 15.36 10.25
CA ILE A 150 -4.92 16.59 10.46
C ILE A 150 -4.95 17.47 9.20
N PHE A 151 -4.75 16.86 8.02
CA PHE A 151 -4.80 17.60 6.75
C PHE A 151 -6.24 17.99 6.37
N SER A 152 -7.24 17.16 6.72
CA SER A 152 -8.67 17.46 6.52
C SER A 152 -9.24 18.51 7.47
N ARG A 153 -8.60 18.76 8.62
CA ARG A 153 -9.03 19.78 9.59
C ARG A 153 -8.78 21.20 9.09
N SER A 154 -7.84 21.42 8.17
CA SER A 154 -7.61 22.74 7.58
C SER A 154 -8.70 23.11 6.57
N THR A 155 -9.26 22.13 5.87
CA THR A 155 -10.34 22.31 4.87
C THR A 155 -11.76 22.14 5.44
N ARG A 156 -11.94 21.56 6.65
CA ARG A 156 -13.24 21.36 7.31
C ARG A 156 -13.56 22.30 8.49
N ARG A 157 -12.93 23.47 8.56
CA ARG A 157 -13.24 24.43 9.64
C ARG A 157 -14.68 24.97 9.61
N THR A 158 -15.43 24.76 8.53
CA THR A 158 -16.80 25.27 8.36
C THR A 158 -17.92 24.33 8.82
N GLU A 159 -17.68 23.03 9.04
CA GLU A 159 -18.76 22.07 9.31
C GLU A 159 -18.67 21.32 10.65
N ALA A 160 -17.56 21.43 11.38
CA ALA A 160 -17.30 20.58 12.54
C ALA A 160 -17.64 21.23 13.89
N ASN A 161 -18.82 21.86 14.05
CA ASN A 161 -19.28 22.38 15.35
C ASN A 161 -20.79 22.36 15.57
N PHE A 162 -21.57 21.54 14.84
CA PHE A 162 -23.00 21.39 15.12
C PHE A 162 -23.25 20.19 16.00
N THR A 163 -23.91 20.41 17.13
CA THR A 163 -24.42 19.34 17.97
C THR A 163 -25.53 18.58 17.21
N PRO A 164 -25.75 17.28 17.48
CA PRO A 164 -26.77 16.50 16.78
C PRO A 164 -28.19 17.08 16.87
N GLU A 165 -28.46 17.91 17.87
CA GLU A 165 -29.74 18.62 18.02
C GLU A 165 -29.87 19.83 17.08
N GLU A 166 -28.83 20.65 16.94
CA GLU A 166 -28.80 21.80 16.01
C GLU A 166 -28.86 21.36 14.55
N LEU A 167 -28.29 20.19 14.23
CA LEU A 167 -28.37 19.59 12.90
C LEU A 167 -29.82 19.19 12.55
N LYS A 168 -30.55 18.65 13.52
CA LYS A 168 -31.96 18.25 13.39
C LYS A 168 -32.88 19.47 13.27
N GLU A 169 -32.59 20.55 13.99
CA GLU A 169 -33.32 21.81 13.89
C GLU A 169 -33.12 22.47 12.52
N ARG A 170 -31.89 22.47 11.99
CA ARG A 170 -31.59 22.96 10.64
C ARG A 170 -32.26 22.14 9.56
N GLN A 171 -32.22 20.81 9.68
CA GLN A 171 -32.97 19.91 8.79
C GLN A 171 -34.47 20.18 8.86
N GLY A 172 -35.02 20.42 10.05
CA GLY A 172 -36.42 20.79 10.24
C GLY A 172 -36.78 22.12 9.56
N LYS A 173 -35.90 23.12 9.63
CA LYS A 173 -36.08 24.42 8.94
C LYS A 173 -35.98 24.27 7.43
N SER A 174 -35.06 23.45 6.94
CA SER A 174 -34.96 23.13 5.50
C SER A 174 -36.20 22.36 5.00
N MET A 175 -36.83 21.52 5.82
CA MET A 175 -38.07 20.81 5.46
C MET A 175 -39.33 21.71 5.48
N GLN A 176 -39.22 22.92 6.04
CA GLN A 176 -40.29 23.93 6.05
C GLN A 176 -40.17 24.91 4.87
N ASP A 177 -39.11 24.81 4.07
CA ASP A 177 -38.94 25.67 2.91
C ASP A 177 -39.95 25.29 1.80
N PRO A 178 -40.79 26.22 1.32
CA PRO A 178 -41.76 25.96 0.27
C PRO A 178 -41.12 25.51 -1.05
N GLU A 179 -39.87 25.90 -1.35
CA GLU A 179 -39.16 25.37 -2.53
C GLU A 179 -38.81 23.89 -2.35
N ILE A 180 -38.37 23.48 -1.16
CA ILE A 180 -38.01 22.09 -0.87
C ILE A 180 -39.26 21.20 -0.84
N GLN A 181 -40.39 21.70 -0.34
CA GLN A 181 -41.67 20.99 -0.40
C GLN A 181 -42.19 20.82 -1.84
N ASN A 182 -41.95 21.80 -2.71
CA ASN A 182 -42.26 21.72 -4.14
C ASN A 182 -41.37 20.70 -4.87
N ILE A 183 -40.08 20.62 -4.51
CA ILE A 183 -39.15 19.61 -5.05
C ILE A 183 -39.53 18.18 -4.59
N LEU A 184 -39.98 18.01 -3.34
CA LEU A 184 -40.43 16.72 -2.80
C LEU A 184 -41.78 16.24 -3.37
N THR A 185 -42.60 17.15 -3.87
CA THR A 185 -43.86 16.85 -4.54
C THR A 185 -43.71 16.64 -6.04
N ASP A 186 -42.57 17.01 -6.63
CA ASP A 186 -42.26 16.76 -8.02
C ASP A 186 -42.17 15.26 -8.34
N HIS A 187 -42.92 14.85 -9.36
CA HIS A 187 -43.02 13.47 -9.82
C HIS A 187 -41.67 12.89 -10.29
N VAL A 188 -40.77 13.73 -10.82
CA VAL A 188 -39.42 13.32 -11.25
C VAL A 188 -38.56 12.95 -10.03
N MET A 189 -38.66 13.71 -8.94
CA MET A 189 -37.90 13.42 -7.71
C MET A 189 -38.44 12.20 -6.97
N ARG A 190 -39.75 11.94 -7.04
CA ARG A 190 -40.32 10.69 -6.51
C ARG A 190 -39.78 9.46 -7.24
N GLN A 191 -39.62 9.54 -8.57
CA GLN A 191 -38.98 8.46 -9.34
C GLN A 191 -37.52 8.21 -8.91
N VAL A 192 -36.75 9.26 -8.59
CA VAL A 192 -35.38 9.10 -8.09
C VAL A 192 -35.35 8.50 -6.68
N SER A 193 -36.31 8.87 -5.82
CA SER A 193 -36.44 8.28 -4.47
C SER A 193 -36.96 6.84 -4.46
N SER A 194 -37.79 6.44 -5.43
CA SER A 194 -38.21 5.04 -5.62
C SER A 194 -37.15 4.19 -6.30
N SER A 195 -36.21 4.83 -7.00
CA SER A 195 -35.05 4.18 -7.63
C SER A 195 -33.92 3.97 -6.62
N SER A 196 -34.25 3.38 -5.46
CA SER A 196 -33.28 2.85 -4.50
C SER A 196 -32.34 1.78 -5.10
N ASP A 197 -32.56 1.37 -6.34
CA ASP A 197 -31.75 0.37 -7.06
C ASP A 197 -30.53 0.95 -7.80
N VAL A 198 -30.36 2.28 -7.89
CA VAL A 198 -29.16 2.86 -8.57
C VAL A 198 -27.98 3.04 -7.60
N CYS A 199 -28.20 3.01 -6.28
CA CYS A 199 -27.10 3.05 -5.31
C CYS A 199 -26.35 1.71 -5.16
N LEU A 200 -26.92 0.58 -5.61
CA LEU A 200 -26.21 -0.71 -5.55
C LEU A 200 -25.35 -1.01 -6.79
N LEU A 201 -25.59 -0.36 -7.93
CA LEU A 201 -24.91 -0.68 -9.19
C LEU A 201 -23.56 0.05 -9.43
N LEU A 202 -23.11 0.89 -8.50
CA LEU A 202 -21.77 1.51 -8.57
C LEU A 202 -20.72 0.90 -7.64
N PHE A 203 -21.02 -0.24 -6.99
CA PHE A 203 -20.07 -0.94 -6.10
C PHE A 203 -19.58 -2.31 -6.60
N LEU A 204 -19.90 -2.71 -7.84
CA LEU A 204 -19.51 -4.04 -8.37
C LEU A 204 -18.78 -4.05 -9.72
N GLU A 205 -18.42 -2.89 -10.28
CA GLU A 205 -17.43 -2.84 -11.38
C GLU A 205 -16.37 -1.78 -11.08
N CYS A 206 -15.46 -2.12 -10.16
CA CYS A 206 -14.07 -1.68 -10.07
C CYS A 206 -13.31 -2.62 -9.12
#